data_AF-A0A8T1S2I5-F1
#
_entry.id   AF-A0A8T1S2I5-F1
#
_cell.length_a   1.000
_cell.length_b   1.000
_cell.length_c   1.000
_cell.angle_alpha   90.00
_cell.angle_beta   90.00
_cell.angle_gamma   90.00
#
_symmetry.space_group_name_H-M   'P 1'
#
loop_
_entity.id
_entity.type
_entity.pdbx_description
1 polymer ?
#
loop_
_entity_poly.entity_id
_entity_poly.type
_entity_poly.pdbx_seq_one_letter_code
_entity_poly.pdbx_strand_id
1 'polypeptide(L)'
;MVLYFLKDETRVEASGMEEPIGVHHALAERASKYNKRPHVFRLQTADWRVFLFQALSAEEMSSWISRINLVAAMFSSPPFPAAVGSQRKFIRPILPTAQCRNSLEEQHQAHEVWMDKFSDELGEHQRNLPDKRGRGRDLEEYRLKKEYLLYEKRRYETYVKLLEARLCGGSEELEQWEARLGGPDSADEGLGLTKSHSSPSLNLDPPPAGVKVKRNISERRTVRKIIPKRNKQLL
;
A
#
# COMPACT_ATOMS: atom_id res chain seq x y z
N MET A 1 -5.56 -8.74 -13.17
CA MET A 1 -4.79 -9.80 -12.49
C MET A 1 -5.14 -9.78 -11.02
N VAL A 2 -5.46 -10.93 -10.44
CA VAL A 2 -5.96 -11.04 -9.07
C VAL A 2 -5.42 -12.30 -8.39
N LEU A 3 -5.28 -12.27 -7.07
CA LEU A 3 -5.07 -13.43 -6.21
C LEU A 3 -6.42 -13.90 -5.66
N TYR A 4 -6.70 -15.19 -5.80
CA TYR A 4 -7.87 -15.84 -5.21
C TYR A 4 -7.45 -16.63 -3.98
N PHE A 5 -8.30 -16.60 -2.96
CA PHE A 5 -8.10 -17.37 -1.72
C PHE A 5 -9.18 -18.44 -1.64
N LEU A 6 -8.73 -19.69 -1.65
CA LEU A 6 -9.59 -20.86 -1.57
C LEU A 6 -9.49 -21.42 -0.15
N LYS A 7 -10.64 -21.59 0.51
CA LYS A 7 -10.71 -22.09 1.88
C LYS A 7 -10.49 -23.61 1.97
N ASP A 8 -10.74 -24.32 0.88
CA ASP A 8 -10.60 -25.77 0.76
C ASP A 8 -9.98 -26.11 -0.60
N GLU A 9 -8.92 -26.93 -0.61
CA GLU A 9 -8.23 -27.39 -1.83
C GLU A 9 -9.14 -28.24 -2.73
N THR A 10 -10.24 -28.77 -2.20
CA THR A 10 -11.06 -29.82 -2.84
C THR A 10 -12.40 -29.34 -3.40
N ARG A 11 -12.81 -28.10 -3.15
CA ARG A 11 -14.11 -27.57 -3.61
C ARG A 11 -13.95 -26.31 -4.43
N VAL A 12 -14.01 -26.49 -5.75
CA VAL A 12 -14.07 -25.41 -6.76
C VAL A 12 -15.45 -24.72 -6.77
N GLU A 13 -16.45 -25.26 -6.05
CA GLU A 13 -17.79 -24.70 -5.98
C GLU A 13 -17.84 -23.42 -5.13
N ALA A 14 -18.29 -22.34 -5.77
CA ALA A 14 -18.18 -20.92 -5.41
C ALA A 14 -18.87 -20.45 -4.10
N SER A 15 -19.24 -21.34 -3.18
CA SER A 15 -19.86 -20.95 -1.90
C SER A 15 -18.79 -20.70 -0.84
N GLY A 16 -18.05 -19.59 -0.95
CA GLY A 16 -17.13 -19.15 0.10
C GLY A 16 -15.80 -18.54 -0.34
N MET A 17 -15.67 -18.13 -1.61
CA MET A 17 -14.49 -17.39 -2.06
C MET A 17 -14.37 -16.06 -1.30
N GLU A 18 -13.23 -15.83 -0.65
CA GLU A 18 -12.91 -14.52 -0.11
C GLU A 18 -12.73 -13.50 -1.24
N GLU A 19 -12.85 -12.22 -0.92
CA GLU A 19 -12.68 -11.14 -1.91
C GLU A 19 -11.29 -11.23 -2.56
N PRO A 20 -11.21 -11.35 -3.90
CA PRO A 20 -9.92 -11.49 -4.57
C PRO A 20 -9.09 -10.22 -4.45
N ILE A 21 -7.77 -10.37 -4.31
CA ILE A 21 -6.86 -9.24 -4.19
C ILE A 21 -6.32 -8.88 -5.58
N GLY A 22 -6.60 -7.67 -6.05
CA GLY A 22 -6.03 -7.15 -7.29
C GLY A 22 -4.53 -6.91 -7.19
N VAL A 23 -3.74 -7.49 -8.09
CA VAL A 23 -2.26 -7.33 -8.12
C VAL A 23 -1.75 -6.31 -9.13
N HIS A 24 -2.64 -5.63 -9.85
CA HIS A 24 -2.27 -4.45 -10.64
C HIS A 24 -1.55 -3.41 -9.77
N HIS A 25 -0.42 -2.90 -10.25
CA HIS A 25 0.47 -1.97 -9.53
C HIS A 25 0.89 -2.41 -8.12
N ALA A 26 0.81 -3.71 -7.83
CA ALA A 26 1.21 -4.20 -6.53
C ALA A 26 2.74 -4.34 -6.43
N LEU A 27 3.26 -4.17 -5.23
CA LEU A 27 4.65 -4.45 -4.92
C LEU A 27 4.70 -5.45 -3.76
N ALA A 28 5.30 -6.61 -4.03
CA ALA A 28 5.63 -7.63 -3.05
C ALA A 28 7.10 -7.50 -2.62
N GLU A 29 7.37 -7.56 -1.32
CA GLU A 29 8.72 -7.48 -0.76
C GLU A 29 8.81 -8.33 0.51
N ARG A 30 10.01 -8.78 0.89
CA ARG A 30 10.24 -9.38 2.22
C ARG A 30 9.77 -8.41 3.31
N ALA A 31 9.06 -8.91 4.30
CA ALA A 31 8.59 -8.11 5.42
C ALA A 31 9.71 -7.92 6.46
N SER A 32 10.81 -7.26 6.11
CA SER A 32 12.02 -7.15 6.97
C SER A 32 11.78 -6.50 8.33
N LYS A 33 10.68 -5.75 8.49
CA LYS A 33 10.27 -5.15 9.77
C LYS A 33 9.41 -6.06 10.64
N TYR A 34 9.00 -7.22 10.13
CA TYR A 34 8.17 -8.20 10.83
C TYR A 34 9.02 -9.38 11.25
N ASN A 35 9.20 -9.55 12.56
CA ASN A 35 10.10 -10.55 13.15
C ASN A 35 9.36 -11.64 13.95
N LYS A 36 8.02 -11.67 13.91
CA LYS A 36 7.23 -12.63 14.70
C LYS A 36 7.16 -14.02 14.06
N ARG A 37 7.26 -14.11 12.73
CA ARG A 37 7.25 -15.37 11.98
C ARG A 37 8.28 -15.28 10.84
N PRO A 38 8.95 -16.39 10.50
CA PRO A 38 9.86 -16.43 9.37
C PRO A 38 9.09 -16.44 8.05
N HIS A 39 9.82 -16.20 6.95
CA HIS A 39 9.30 -16.34 5.57
C HIS A 39 8.04 -15.50 5.30
N VAL A 40 7.96 -14.33 5.93
CA VAL A 40 6.85 -13.40 5.72
C VAL A 40 7.23 -12.36 4.67
N PHE A 41 6.38 -12.24 3.66
CA PHE A 41 6.42 -11.16 2.67
C PHE A 41 5.22 -10.24 2.84
N ARG A 42 5.39 -8.97 2.47
CA ARG A 42 4.34 -7.97 2.40
C ARG A 42 3.92 -7.80 0.95
N LEU A 43 2.62 -7.65 0.72
CA LEU A 43 2.06 -7.23 -0.57
C LEU A 43 1.36 -5.89 -0.37
N GLN A 44 1.82 -4.86 -1.07
CA GLN A 44 1.15 -3.57 -1.10
C GLN A 44 0.43 -3.39 -2.44
N THR A 45 -0.88 -3.15 -2.41
CA THR A 45 -1.75 -3.05 -3.60
C THR A 45 -1.89 -1.61 -4.10
N ALA A 46 -2.47 -1.43 -5.30
CA ALA A 46 -2.70 -0.11 -5.92
C ALA A 46 -3.50 0.87 -5.04
N ASP A 47 -4.41 0.35 -4.21
CA ASP A 47 -5.21 1.10 -3.25
C ASP A 47 -4.53 1.29 -1.88
N TRP A 48 -3.22 1.02 -1.79
CA TRP A 48 -2.38 1.18 -0.61
C TRP A 48 -2.73 0.29 0.58
N ARG A 49 -3.55 -0.76 0.39
CA ARG A 49 -3.68 -1.81 1.39
C ARG A 49 -2.38 -2.62 1.47
N VAL A 50 -2.06 -3.10 2.68
CA VAL A 50 -0.88 -3.92 2.94
C VAL A 50 -1.34 -5.25 3.54
N PHE A 51 -0.93 -6.34 2.90
CA PHE A 51 -1.18 -7.70 3.34
C PHE A 51 0.15 -8.34 3.75
N LEU A 52 0.11 -9.22 4.74
CA LEU A 52 1.25 -10.05 5.14
C LEU A 52 0.92 -11.50 4.82
N PHE A 53 1.82 -12.16 4.12
CA PHE A 53 1.71 -13.56 3.74
C PHE A 53 2.91 -14.31 4.31
N GLN A 54 2.64 -15.47 4.93
CA GLN A 54 3.68 -16.37 5.40
C GLN A 54 3.78 -17.53 4.41
N ALA A 55 4.98 -17.74 3.85
CA ALA A 55 5.28 -18.91 3.03
C ALA A 55 5.82 -20.06 3.91
N LEU A 56 5.89 -21.27 3.34
CA LEU A 56 6.42 -22.46 4.01
C LEU A 56 7.96 -22.45 4.10
N SER A 57 8.63 -21.79 3.15
CA SER A 57 10.09 -21.66 3.11
C SER A 57 10.56 -20.31 2.57
N ALA A 58 11.87 -20.05 2.65
CA ALA A 58 12.48 -18.85 2.09
C ALA A 58 12.41 -18.84 0.55
N GLU A 59 12.58 -20.00 -0.07
CA GLU A 59 12.49 -20.19 -1.53
C GLU A 59 11.07 -19.94 -2.01
N GLU A 60 10.07 -20.48 -1.31
CA GLU A 60 8.67 -20.26 -1.65
C GLU A 60 8.29 -18.77 -1.49
N MET A 61 8.75 -18.12 -0.41
CA MET A 61 8.57 -16.67 -0.22
C MET A 61 9.15 -15.88 -1.39
N SER A 62 10.40 -16.18 -1.80
CA SER A 62 11.05 -15.52 -2.93
C SER A 62 10.27 -15.77 -4.22
N SER A 63 9.83 -17.00 -4.50
CA SER A 63 9.07 -17.29 -5.71
C SER A 63 7.71 -16.58 -5.75
N TRP A 64 7.01 -16.48 -4.61
CA TRP A 64 5.77 -15.69 -4.50
C TRP A 64 6.00 -14.21 -4.79
N ILE A 65 7.00 -13.60 -4.14
CA ILE A 65 7.38 -12.20 -4.39
C ILE A 65 7.65 -12.00 -5.88
N SER A 66 8.39 -12.93 -6.47
CA SER A 66 8.84 -12.83 -7.85
C SER A 66 7.73 -12.89 -8.87
N ARG A 67 6.87 -13.91 -8.75
CA ARG A 67 5.75 -14.12 -9.66
C ARG A 67 4.75 -12.97 -9.58
N ILE A 68 4.43 -12.50 -8.38
CA ILE A 68 3.49 -11.38 -8.20
C ILE A 68 4.06 -10.11 -8.85
N ASN A 69 5.31 -9.77 -8.56
CA ASN A 69 5.93 -8.56 -9.09
C ASN A 69 6.11 -8.63 -10.61
N LEU A 70 6.44 -9.80 -11.17
CA LEU A 70 6.59 -9.98 -12.61
C LEU A 70 5.26 -9.79 -13.34
N VAL A 71 4.20 -10.42 -12.83
CA VAL A 71 2.84 -10.24 -13.35
C VAL A 71 2.43 -8.77 -13.26
N ALA A 72 2.68 -8.11 -12.12
CA ALA A 72 2.39 -6.70 -11.96
C ALA A 72 3.21 -5.83 -12.95
N ALA A 73 4.49 -6.13 -13.18
CA ALA A 73 5.35 -5.41 -14.12
C ALA A 73 4.85 -5.51 -15.56
N MET A 74 4.48 -6.71 -16.03
CA MET A 74 4.05 -6.93 -17.41
C MET A 74 2.75 -6.21 -17.79
N PHE A 75 1.82 -6.09 -16.84
CA PHE A 75 0.44 -5.74 -17.15
C PHE A 75 -0.06 -4.47 -16.43
N SER A 76 0.76 -3.82 -15.61
CA SER A 76 0.41 -2.53 -15.01
C SER A 76 0.36 -1.43 -16.07
N SER A 77 -0.79 -0.78 -16.23
CA SER A 77 -0.95 0.37 -17.11
C SER A 77 -0.19 1.62 -16.59
N PRO A 78 0.12 2.62 -17.43
CA PRO A 78 0.61 3.89 -16.92
C PRO A 78 -0.46 4.55 -16.02
N PRO A 79 -0.08 5.27 -14.94
CA PRO A 79 -1.01 6.03 -14.12
C PRO A 79 -1.74 7.08 -14.98
N PHE A 80 -2.98 7.41 -14.59
CA PHE A 80 -3.72 8.45 -15.30
C PHE A 80 -2.96 9.78 -15.24
N PRO A 81 -3.04 10.62 -16.29
CA PRO A 81 -2.56 11.99 -16.23
C PRO A 81 -3.14 12.68 -15.00
N ALA A 82 -2.31 13.42 -14.25
CA ALA A 82 -2.78 14.15 -13.09
C ALA A 82 -3.95 15.06 -13.50
N ALA A 83 -5.04 15.00 -12.75
CA ALA A 83 -6.21 15.84 -13.03
C ALA A 83 -5.78 17.31 -13.05
N VAL A 84 -5.93 17.96 -14.21
CA VAL A 84 -5.64 19.39 -14.39
C VAL A 84 -6.68 20.21 -13.63
N GLY A 85 -6.25 20.79 -12.52
CA GLY A 85 -7.07 21.64 -11.66
C GLY A 85 -6.26 22.19 -10.50
N SER A 86 -6.83 23.16 -9.77
CA SER A 86 -6.25 23.74 -8.56
C SER A 86 -6.23 22.69 -7.42
N GLN A 87 -5.33 21.72 -7.49
CA GLN A 87 -5.06 20.78 -6.40
C GLN A 87 -4.19 21.50 -5.36
N ARG A 88 -4.82 22.02 -4.30
CA ARG A 88 -4.11 22.70 -3.19
C ARG A 88 -3.35 21.73 -2.27
N LYS A 89 -3.51 20.42 -2.46
CA LYS A 89 -2.98 19.35 -1.60
C LYS A 89 -2.48 18.19 -2.44
N PHE A 90 -1.51 17.46 -1.89
CA PHE A 90 -1.07 16.20 -2.47
C PHE A 90 -2.19 15.16 -2.40
N ILE A 91 -2.53 14.57 -3.54
CA ILE A 91 -3.42 13.41 -3.66
C ILE A 91 -2.66 12.35 -4.44
N ARG A 92 -2.73 11.10 -3.98
CA ARG A 92 -2.13 9.97 -4.69
C ARG A 92 -2.86 9.80 -6.04
N PRO A 93 -2.13 9.68 -7.16
CA PRO A 93 -2.72 9.38 -8.45
C PRO A 93 -3.58 8.12 -8.41
N ILE A 94 -4.69 8.14 -9.16
CA ILE A 94 -5.53 6.97 -9.35
C ILE A 94 -4.85 6.09 -10.40
N LEU A 95 -4.70 4.81 -10.09
CA LEU A 95 -4.06 3.84 -10.98
C LEU A 95 -5.14 3.04 -11.75
N PRO A 96 -5.01 2.84 -13.07
CA PRO A 96 -5.98 2.09 -13.84
C PRO A 96 -5.98 0.60 -13.50
N THR A 97 -7.16 0.01 -13.28
CA THR A 97 -7.28 -1.45 -13.12
C THR A 97 -7.20 -2.23 -14.45
N ALA A 98 -7.35 -1.53 -15.58
CA ALA A 98 -7.21 -2.12 -16.90
C ALA A 98 -5.78 -2.64 -17.14
N GLN A 99 -5.67 -3.81 -17.77
CA GLN A 99 -4.38 -4.40 -18.08
C GLN A 99 -3.73 -3.67 -19.27
N CYS A 100 -2.41 -3.46 -19.17
CA CYS A 100 -1.62 -2.97 -20.28
C CYS A 100 -1.63 -3.97 -21.44
N ARG A 101 -1.59 -3.46 -22.68
CA ARG A 101 -1.52 -4.26 -23.92
C ARG A 101 -0.21 -4.04 -24.70
N ASN A 102 0.77 -3.38 -24.08
CA ASN A 102 2.07 -3.11 -24.66
C ASN A 102 2.88 -4.39 -24.85
N SER A 103 3.87 -4.38 -25.76
CA SER A 103 4.90 -5.40 -25.79
C SER A 103 5.74 -5.38 -24.51
N LEU A 104 6.54 -6.43 -24.25
CA LEU A 104 7.41 -6.45 -23.06
C LEU A 104 8.48 -5.35 -23.12
N GLU A 105 9.00 -5.08 -24.30
CA GLU A 105 10.00 -4.04 -24.57
C GLU A 105 9.40 -2.64 -24.38
N GLU A 106 8.21 -2.39 -24.94
CA GLU A 106 7.48 -1.13 -24.74
C GLU A 106 7.12 -0.92 -23.27
N GLN A 107 6.74 -1.99 -22.57
CA GLN A 107 6.42 -1.96 -21.15
C GLN A 107 7.67 -1.68 -20.29
N HIS A 108 8.81 -2.26 -20.62
CA HIS A 108 10.09 -2.00 -19.97
C HIS A 108 10.49 -0.52 -20.13
N GLN A 109 10.52 -0.01 -21.36
CA GLN A 109 10.84 1.40 -21.65
C GLN A 109 9.87 2.37 -20.94
N ALA A 110 8.57 2.05 -20.92
CA ALA A 110 7.59 2.86 -20.21
C ALA A 110 7.89 2.91 -18.70
N HIS A 111 8.27 1.78 -18.09
CA HIS A 111 8.61 1.75 -16.67
C HIS A 111 9.91 2.50 -16.35
N GLU A 112 10.90 2.50 -17.24
CA GLU A 112 12.11 3.33 -17.12
C GLU A 112 11.74 4.82 -17.07
N VAL A 113 10.94 5.28 -18.03
CA VAL A 113 10.48 6.68 -18.08
C VAL A 113 9.73 7.08 -16.79
N TRP A 114 8.88 6.19 -16.27
CA TRP A 114 8.20 6.46 -15.00
C TRP A 114 9.14 6.45 -13.80
N MET A 115 10.11 5.53 -13.75
CA MET A 115 11.12 5.47 -12.69
C MET A 115 11.92 6.77 -12.63
N ASP A 116 12.39 7.26 -13.77
CA ASP A 116 13.15 8.51 -13.89
C ASP A 116 12.32 9.70 -13.44
N LYS A 117 11.07 9.78 -13.92
CA LYS A 117 10.12 10.81 -13.50
C LYS A 117 9.92 10.82 -11.97
N PHE A 118 9.71 9.68 -11.33
CA PHE A 118 9.57 9.62 -9.87
C PHE A 118 10.88 9.95 -9.16
N SER A 119 12.03 9.64 -9.75
CA SER A 119 13.34 10.02 -9.22
C SER A 119 13.54 11.53 -9.25
N ASP A 120 13.18 12.19 -10.36
CA ASP A 120 13.25 13.64 -10.52
C ASP A 120 12.29 14.38 -9.59
N GLU A 121 11.03 13.94 -9.53
CA GLU A 121 10.02 14.49 -8.61
C GLU A 121 10.46 14.33 -7.14
N LEU A 122 11.07 13.20 -6.78
CA LEU A 122 11.61 12.97 -5.43
C LEU A 122 12.78 13.92 -5.14
N GLY A 123 13.69 14.11 -6.10
CA GLY A 123 14.80 15.04 -5.99
C GLY A 123 14.32 16.47 -5.79
N GLU A 124 13.35 16.92 -6.59
CA GLU A 124 12.73 18.23 -6.45
C GLU A 124 12.03 18.40 -5.10
N HIS A 125 11.24 17.40 -4.70
CA HIS A 125 10.54 17.40 -3.40
C HIS A 125 11.53 17.49 -2.23
N GLN A 126 12.69 16.83 -2.32
CA GLN A 126 13.72 16.90 -1.28
C GLN A 126 14.42 18.27 -1.19
N ARG A 127 14.58 18.97 -2.33
CA ARG A 127 15.12 20.34 -2.35
C ARG A 127 14.15 21.36 -1.75
N ASN A 128 12.84 21.13 -1.90
CA ASN A 128 11.78 22.03 -1.45
C ASN A 128 11.29 21.68 -0.03
N LEU A 129 12.15 21.83 0.98
CA LEU A 129 11.78 21.55 2.37
C LEU A 129 10.75 22.58 2.87
N PRO A 130 9.64 22.17 3.52
CA PRO A 130 8.71 23.10 4.13
C PRO A 130 9.43 23.92 5.21
N ASP A 131 9.12 25.21 5.30
CA ASP A 131 9.67 26.06 6.36
C ASP A 131 9.33 25.45 7.74
N LYS A 132 10.29 25.46 8.67
CA LYS A 132 10.12 24.96 10.04
C LYS A 132 9.06 25.77 10.81
N ARG A 133 8.74 26.98 10.34
CA ARG A 133 7.63 27.82 10.84
C ARG A 133 6.27 27.50 10.18
N GLY A 134 6.26 26.59 9.20
CA GLY A 134 5.07 26.13 8.50
C GLY A 134 4.06 25.45 9.43
N ARG A 135 2.80 25.43 9.01
CA ARG A 135 1.74 24.77 9.80
C ARG A 135 2.03 23.26 9.78
N GLY A 136 1.87 22.55 10.89
CA GLY A 136 2.14 21.10 10.96
C GLY A 136 1.44 20.24 9.89
N ARG A 137 0.38 20.79 9.26
CA ARG A 137 -0.28 20.20 8.08
C ARG A 137 0.63 20.15 6.84
N ASP A 138 1.44 21.18 6.61
CA ASP A 138 2.34 21.28 5.45
C ASP A 138 3.47 20.24 5.57
N LEU A 139 3.93 19.96 6.80
CA LEU A 139 4.92 18.91 7.08
C LEU A 139 4.36 17.50 6.87
N GLU A 140 3.11 17.24 7.27
CA GLU A 140 2.48 15.93 7.02
C GLU A 140 2.22 15.71 5.52
N GLU A 141 1.75 16.74 4.79
CA GLU A 141 1.58 16.65 3.34
C GLU A 141 2.92 16.39 2.63
N TYR A 142 3.99 17.04 3.09
CA TYR A 142 5.34 16.78 2.62
C TYR A 142 5.79 15.33 2.89
N ARG A 143 5.53 14.82 4.09
CA ARG A 143 5.86 13.44 4.50
C ARG A 143 5.14 12.43 3.62
N LEU A 144 3.82 12.60 3.44
CA LEU A 144 2.99 11.71 2.62
C LEU A 144 3.44 11.70 1.15
N LYS A 145 3.73 12.86 0.56
CA LYS A 145 4.26 12.94 -0.81
C LYS A 145 5.62 12.27 -0.93
N LYS A 146 6.52 12.48 0.04
CA LYS A 146 7.84 11.83 0.07
C LYS A 146 7.72 10.30 0.14
N GLU A 147 6.86 9.79 1.02
CA GLU A 147 6.61 8.34 1.14
C GLU A 147 6.04 7.74 -0.15
N TYR A 148 5.11 8.46 -0.79
CA TYR A 148 4.56 8.07 -2.08
C TYR A 148 5.64 7.97 -3.17
N LEU A 149 6.44 9.02 -3.34
CA LEU A 149 7.48 9.06 -4.37
C LEU A 149 8.55 7.97 -4.16
N LEU A 150 8.94 7.72 -2.91
CA LEU A 150 9.87 6.64 -2.57
C LEU A 150 9.30 5.25 -2.89
N TYR A 151 8.01 5.04 -2.61
CA TYR A 151 7.33 3.79 -2.91
C TYR A 151 7.23 3.56 -4.43
N GLU A 152 6.76 4.56 -5.17
CA GLU A 152 6.60 4.46 -6.63
C GLU A 152 7.93 4.26 -7.34
N LYS A 153 8.96 5.03 -6.98
CA LYS A 153 10.32 4.83 -7.51
C LYS A 153 10.78 3.39 -7.34
N ARG A 154 10.62 2.83 -6.14
CA ARG A 154 11.01 1.45 -5.84
C ARG A 154 10.19 0.42 -6.62
N ARG A 155 8.89 0.67 -6.77
CA ARG A 155 7.99 -0.19 -7.54
C ARG A 155 8.44 -0.28 -8.99
N TYR A 156 8.66 0.87 -9.64
CA TYR A 156 9.12 0.90 -11.03
C TYR A 156 10.55 0.35 -11.18
N GLU A 157 11.46 0.65 -10.25
CA GLU A 157 12.80 0.05 -10.23
C GLU A 157 12.75 -1.48 -10.19
N THR A 158 11.85 -2.05 -9.38
CA THR A 158 11.63 -3.51 -9.31
C THR A 158 11.09 -4.05 -10.61
N TYR A 159 10.13 -3.35 -11.23
CA TYR A 159 9.53 -3.76 -12.50
C TYR A 159 10.53 -3.72 -13.66
N VAL A 160 11.35 -2.66 -13.74
CA VAL A 160 12.40 -2.50 -14.75
C VAL A 160 13.35 -3.69 -14.66
N LYS A 161 13.94 -3.95 -13.49
CA LYS A 161 14.87 -5.08 -13.26
C LYS A 161 14.28 -6.43 -13.63
N LEU A 162 12.99 -6.63 -13.35
CA LEU A 162 12.27 -7.87 -13.66
C LEU A 162 12.05 -8.06 -15.16
N LEU A 163 11.67 -7.01 -15.86
CA LEU A 163 11.48 -7.07 -17.30
C LEU A 163 12.82 -7.19 -18.03
N GLU A 164 13.87 -6.54 -17.54
CA GLU A 164 15.25 -6.72 -18.04
C GLU A 164 15.68 -8.18 -17.94
N ALA A 165 15.59 -8.79 -16.76
CA ALA A 165 15.93 -10.20 -16.56
C ALA A 165 15.12 -11.12 -17.50
N ARG A 166 13.84 -10.78 -17.72
CA ARG A 166 12.98 -11.54 -18.64
C ARG A 166 13.36 -11.37 -20.11
N LEU A 167 13.86 -10.20 -20.50
CA LEU A 167 14.28 -9.89 -21.88
C LEU A 167 15.71 -10.40 -22.18
N CYS A 168 16.61 -10.40 -21.19
CA CYS A 168 18.03 -10.70 -21.37
C CYS A 168 18.39 -12.20 -21.30
N GLY A 169 17.73 -13.02 -20.47
CA GLY A 169 18.24 -14.38 -20.17
C GLY A 169 17.24 -15.51 -20.00
N GLY A 170 15.93 -15.29 -20.17
CA GLY A 170 14.93 -16.35 -19.93
C GLY A 170 14.89 -16.82 -18.46
N SER A 171 14.43 -18.06 -18.20
CA SER A 171 14.16 -18.59 -16.85
C SER A 171 15.33 -18.44 -15.86
N GLU A 172 16.57 -18.59 -16.32
CA GLU A 172 17.77 -18.62 -15.47
C GLU A 172 18.08 -17.27 -14.80
N GLU A 173 17.81 -16.14 -15.46
CA GLU A 173 18.06 -14.81 -14.88
C GLU A 173 16.97 -14.42 -13.87
N LEU A 174 15.75 -14.92 -14.09
CA LEU A 174 14.66 -14.82 -13.12
C LEU A 174 14.95 -15.65 -11.86
N GLU A 175 15.51 -16.84 -12.01
CA GLU A 175 15.98 -17.69 -10.90
C GLU A 175 17.12 -17.03 -10.11
N GLN A 176 18.06 -16.38 -10.80
CA GLN A 176 19.11 -15.59 -10.14
C GLN A 176 18.53 -14.41 -9.36
N TRP A 177 17.50 -13.74 -9.88
CA TRP A 177 16.80 -12.69 -9.15
C TRP A 177 16.04 -13.23 -7.92
N GLU A 178 15.39 -14.39 -8.03
CA GLU A 178 14.80 -15.13 -6.90
C GLU A 178 15.84 -15.47 -5.83
N ALA A 179 17.02 -15.93 -6.24
CA ALA A 179 18.13 -16.24 -5.33
C ALA A 179 18.63 -14.98 -4.60
N ARG A 180 18.66 -13.81 -5.26
CA ARG A 180 19.01 -12.53 -4.62
C ARG A 180 17.98 -12.09 -3.58
N LEU A 181 16.69 -12.40 -3.80
CA LEU A 181 15.64 -12.16 -2.79
C LEU A 181 15.76 -13.12 -1.59
N GLY A 182 16.27 -14.33 -1.82
CA GLY A 182 16.50 -15.36 -0.81
C GLY A 182 17.86 -15.30 -0.09
N GLY A 183 18.73 -14.33 -0.45
CA GLY A 183 20.12 -14.22 -0.01
C GLY A 183 20.35 -14.20 1.52
N PRO A 184 21.63 -14.32 1.96
CA PRO A 184 22.11 -15.00 3.17
C PRO A 184 21.66 -14.45 4.54
N ASP A 185 20.80 -13.42 4.59
CA ASP A 185 20.05 -13.01 5.79
C ASP A 185 19.00 -14.06 6.23
N SER A 186 19.10 -15.28 5.71
CA SER A 186 18.36 -16.50 6.04
C SER A 186 19.22 -17.52 6.77
N ALA A 187 20.55 -17.38 6.75
CA ALA A 187 21.45 -18.21 7.54
C ALA A 187 21.64 -17.57 8.93
N ASP A 188 20.85 -18.02 9.88
CA ASP A 188 21.19 -18.06 11.30
C ASP A 188 21.83 -16.79 11.87
N GLU A 189 21.04 -15.76 12.11
CA GLU A 189 21.31 -14.89 13.26
C GLU A 189 20.19 -15.11 14.27
N GLY A 190 20.47 -15.98 15.24
CA GLY A 190 19.75 -16.14 16.50
C GLY A 190 19.77 -14.84 17.32
N LEU A 191 19.13 -13.79 16.82
CA LEU A 191 18.93 -12.55 17.53
C LEU A 191 17.57 -12.58 18.22
N GLY A 192 17.68 -12.69 19.54
CA GLY A 192 16.60 -12.96 20.47
C GLY A 192 15.32 -12.21 20.19
N LEU A 193 14.22 -12.95 20.35
CA LEU A 193 12.85 -12.50 20.40
C LEU A 193 12.72 -11.26 21.30
N THR A 194 12.90 -10.06 20.74
CA THR A 194 12.59 -8.83 21.46
C THR A 194 11.06 -8.69 21.44
N LYS A 195 10.49 -8.79 22.64
CA LYS A 195 9.05 -8.57 22.88
C LYS A 195 8.66 -7.22 22.29
N SER A 196 8.01 -7.25 21.13
CA SER A 196 7.32 -6.09 20.61
C SER A 196 6.11 -5.82 21.49
N HIS A 197 6.14 -4.72 22.24
CA HIS A 197 4.96 -4.17 22.89
C HIS A 197 4.00 -3.70 21.80
N SER A 198 3.00 -4.52 21.48
CA SER A 198 1.79 -4.03 20.82
C SER A 198 1.16 -2.96 21.72
N SER A 199 0.61 -1.91 21.09
CA SER A 199 -0.21 -0.87 21.72
C SER A 199 -1.15 -1.48 22.77
N PRO A 200 -1.39 -0.80 23.90
CA PRO A 200 -2.10 -1.39 25.01
C PRO A 200 -3.51 -1.77 24.55
N SER A 201 -3.82 -3.06 24.62
CA SER A 201 -5.21 -3.49 24.65
C SER A 201 -5.89 -2.70 25.76
N LEU A 202 -6.97 -1.99 25.45
CA LEU A 202 -7.81 -1.33 26.44
C LEU A 202 -8.32 -2.39 27.40
N ASN A 203 -7.69 -2.51 28.57
CA ASN A 203 -8.30 -3.18 29.70
C ASN A 203 -9.57 -2.39 30.02
N LEU A 204 -10.72 -3.06 29.95
CA LEU A 204 -11.98 -2.55 30.46
C LEU A 204 -11.92 -2.63 31.99
N ASP A 205 -11.16 -1.74 32.61
CA ASP A 205 -11.31 -1.51 34.04
C ASP A 205 -12.69 -0.89 34.30
N PRO A 206 -13.41 -1.32 35.35
CA PRO A 206 -14.66 -0.69 35.74
C PRO A 206 -14.42 0.78 36.07
N PRO A 207 -15.35 1.69 35.71
CA PRO A 207 -15.10 3.11 35.79
C PRO A 207 -14.86 3.55 37.24
N PRO A 208 -13.81 4.35 37.53
CA PRO A 208 -13.68 4.97 38.83
C PRO A 208 -14.83 5.98 39.02
N ALA A 209 -15.55 5.83 40.13
CA ALA A 209 -16.58 6.78 40.52
C ALA A 209 -15.96 8.17 40.73
N GLY A 210 -16.44 9.18 40.00
CA GLY A 210 -16.26 10.58 40.39
C GLY A 210 -15.49 11.52 39.44
N VAL A 211 -15.14 11.13 38.21
CA VAL A 211 -14.49 12.07 37.28
C VAL A 211 -15.54 12.90 36.52
N LYS A 212 -15.66 14.20 36.87
CA LYS A 212 -16.47 15.17 36.14
C LYS A 212 -15.84 15.49 34.78
N VAL A 213 -16.31 14.82 33.73
CA VAL A 213 -15.96 15.13 32.33
C VAL A 213 -16.61 16.46 31.92
N LYS A 214 -15.79 17.48 31.66
CA LYS A 214 -16.23 18.76 31.09
C LYS A 214 -16.43 18.56 29.58
N ARG A 215 -17.69 18.36 29.17
CA ARG A 215 -18.06 18.14 27.76
C ARG A 215 -17.80 19.39 26.91
N ASN A 216 -17.34 19.19 25.67
CA ASN A 216 -17.16 20.23 24.67
C ASN A 216 -18.49 20.91 24.29
N ILE A 217 -18.46 22.22 24.13
CA ILE A 217 -19.64 23.10 23.98
C ILE A 217 -20.32 22.96 22.60
N SER A 218 -19.70 22.25 21.64
CA SER A 218 -20.23 22.05 20.29
C SER A 218 -21.43 21.10 20.20
N GLU A 219 -21.76 20.36 21.26
CA GLU A 219 -22.92 19.46 21.30
C GLU A 219 -24.22 20.14 21.78
N ARG A 220 -24.18 21.42 22.20
CA ARG A 220 -25.39 22.21 22.46
C ARG A 220 -25.97 22.79 21.16
N ARG A 221 -26.47 21.93 20.27
CA ARG A 221 -27.45 22.37 19.26
C ARG A 221 -28.85 22.04 19.75
N THR A 222 -29.51 23.04 20.31
CA THR A 222 -30.95 23.08 20.58
C THR A 222 -31.71 22.82 19.29
N VAL A 223 -32.39 21.67 19.20
CA VAL A 223 -33.43 21.43 18.21
C VAL A 223 -34.56 22.43 18.50
N ARG A 224 -34.68 23.49 17.69
CA ARG A 224 -35.86 24.35 17.70
C ARG A 224 -37.03 23.51 17.17
N LYS A 225 -37.89 23.04 18.09
CA LYS A 225 -39.21 22.49 17.73
C LYS A 225 -40.00 23.61 17.05
N ILE A 226 -40.29 23.45 15.77
CA ILE A 226 -41.21 24.32 15.05
C ILE A 226 -42.61 24.00 15.58
N ILE A 227 -43.23 24.94 16.29
CA ILE A 227 -44.62 24.84 16.74
C ILE A 227 -45.51 25.33 15.59
N PRO A 228 -46.42 24.50 15.04
CA PRO A 228 -47.34 24.96 14.01
C PRO A 228 -48.36 25.95 14.60
N LYS A 229 -48.45 27.15 14.04
CA LYS A 229 -49.49 28.13 14.40
C LYS A 229 -50.85 27.65 13.85
N ARG A 230 -51.82 27.48 14.75
CA ARG A 230 -53.21 27.12 14.45
C ARG A 230 -53.97 28.41 14.10
N ASN A 231 -54.35 28.60 12.84
CA ASN A 231 -55.19 29.73 12.44
C ASN A 231 -56.59 29.58 13.03
N LYS A 232 -57.01 30.56 13.85
CA LYS A 232 -58.39 30.75 14.27
C LYS A 232 -58.90 32.05 13.65
N GLN A 233 -59.60 31.96 12.53
CA GLN A 233 -60.61 32.95 12.16
C GLN A 233 -61.79 32.18 11.54
N LEU A 234 -62.75 31.89 12.41
CA LEU A 234 -64.17 31.76 12.09
C LEU A 234 -64.81 32.96 12.80
N LEU A 235 -65.35 33.89 12.02
CA LEU A 235 -66.54 34.70 12.24
C LEU A 235 -66.71 35.62 11.03
#